data_AF-A0A3C1ZZ63-F1
#
_entry.id   AF-A0A3C1ZZ63-F1
#
_cell.length_a   1.000
_cell.length_b   1.000
_cell.length_c   1.000
_cell.angle_alpha   90.00
_cell.angle_beta   90.00
_cell.angle_gamma   90.00
#
_symmetry.space_group_name_H-M   'P 1'
#
loop_
_entity.id
_entity.type
_entity.pdbx_description
1 polymer ?
#
loop_
_entity_poly.entity_id
_entity_poly.type
_entity_poly.pdbx_seq_one_letter_code
_entity_poly.pdbx_strand_id
1 'polypeptide(L)'
;MFRMLYFFTMVALLTFITQTGGVILIVAYGLWKWFKWDIALLRLGSFFALYLVINLAVVPFIAPSFGKQPLPLFSETLRPQNWFTVLTNRHYVHESMYQVLLEVSSQYQQQFPDRKIVYLDAGFPLGEAFPLPPHRAHFDGKAIDLSFAYRDGDSGESLRRSPNWLGYGRYEGPAQGEPNWPQDCEAQGSWWYGVPHLFALRAMDNVEVAEDPTRTQIRMFATHPKVTRIFLEPHLKQRWRLMGQNKIRFHGCKAMRHDDHYHLSVR
;
A
#
# COMPACT_ATOMS: atom_id res chain seq x y z
N MET A 1 -24.82 29.19 4.00
CA MET A 1 -23.37 29.20 3.71
C MET A 1 -22.63 28.06 4.43
N PHE A 2 -22.60 28.00 5.77
CA PHE A 2 -21.85 26.99 6.54
C PHE A 2 -22.18 25.52 6.22
N ARG A 3 -23.46 25.15 6.08
CA ARG A 3 -23.87 23.77 5.74
C ARG A 3 -23.38 23.31 4.36
N MET A 4 -23.35 24.24 3.41
CA MET A 4 -22.90 23.97 2.04
C MET A 4 -21.38 23.83 2.00
N LEU A 5 -20.65 24.72 2.70
CA LEU A 5 -19.21 24.60 2.88
C LEU A 5 -18.83 23.26 3.51
N TYR A 6 -19.49 22.88 4.61
CA TYR A 6 -19.27 21.59 5.26
C TYR A 6 -19.47 20.41 4.30
N PHE A 7 -20.55 20.41 3.52
CA PHE A 7 -20.82 19.35 2.56
C PHE A 7 -19.72 19.24 1.50
N PHE A 8 -19.30 20.34 0.89
CA PHE A 8 -18.25 20.33 -0.11
C PHE A 8 -16.88 19.94 0.48
N THR A 9 -16.58 20.35 1.71
CA THR A 9 -15.39 19.87 2.41
C THR A 9 -15.43 18.35 2.62
N MET A 10 -16.57 17.78 3.02
CA MET A 10 -16.72 16.33 3.16
C MET A 10 -16.57 15.60 1.82
N VAL A 11 -17.16 16.12 0.74
CA VAL A 11 -16.99 15.58 -0.61
C VAL A 11 -15.52 15.57 -0.99
N ALA A 12 -14.80 16.67 -0.81
CA ALA A 12 -13.38 16.79 -1.14
C ALA A 12 -12.52 15.82 -0.31
N LEU A 13 -12.74 15.75 1.01
CA LEU A 13 -12.00 14.85 1.89
C LEU A 13 -12.25 13.38 1.54
N LEU A 14 -13.50 12.99 1.31
CA LEU A 14 -13.83 11.61 0.95
C LEU A 14 -13.24 11.22 -0.41
N THR A 15 -13.30 12.10 -1.40
CA THR A 15 -12.64 11.89 -2.70
C THR A 15 -11.13 11.82 -2.54
N PHE A 16 -10.52 12.67 -1.71
CA PHE A 16 -9.08 12.62 -1.48
C PHE A 16 -8.62 11.31 -0.84
N ILE A 17 -9.37 10.78 0.13
CA ILE A 17 -8.99 9.57 0.86
C ILE A 17 -9.30 8.30 0.06
N THR A 18 -10.40 8.29 -0.70
CA THR A 18 -10.99 7.05 -1.25
C THR A 18 -11.21 7.06 -2.78
N GLN A 19 -10.92 8.18 -3.44
CA GLN A 19 -11.29 8.55 -4.81
C GLN A 19 -12.80 8.65 -5.08
N THR A 20 -13.59 7.67 -4.64
CA THR A 20 -15.00 7.52 -4.99
C THR A 20 -15.96 8.14 -3.96
N GLY A 21 -15.53 8.28 -2.70
CA GLY A 21 -16.40 8.60 -1.58
C GLY A 21 -17.16 9.93 -1.71
N GLY A 22 -16.56 10.96 -2.33
CA GLY A 22 -17.25 12.23 -2.56
C GLY A 22 -18.39 12.13 -3.57
N VAL A 23 -18.19 11.38 -4.66
CA VAL A 23 -19.25 11.10 -5.65
C VAL A 23 -20.37 10.29 -5.01
N ILE A 24 -20.02 9.28 -4.22
CA ILE A 24 -20.99 8.47 -3.47
C ILE A 24 -21.80 9.33 -2.50
N LEU A 25 -21.15 10.28 -1.81
CA LEU A 25 -21.84 11.21 -0.91
C LEU A 25 -22.83 12.12 -1.65
N ILE A 26 -22.48 12.59 -2.85
CA ILE A 26 -23.39 13.38 -3.70
C ILE A 26 -24.61 12.56 -4.11
N VAL A 27 -24.42 11.31 -4.52
CA VAL A 27 -25.51 10.40 -4.87
C VAL A 27 -26.40 10.12 -3.65
N ALA A 28 -25.81 9.78 -2.51
CA ALA A 28 -26.54 9.54 -1.26
C ALA A 28 -27.38 10.77 -0.87
N TYR A 29 -26.79 11.96 -0.96
CA TYR A 29 -27.50 13.21 -0.68
C TYR A 29 -28.72 13.42 -1.59
N GLY A 30 -28.58 13.13 -2.89
CA GLY A 30 -29.70 13.16 -3.84
C GLY A 30 -30.83 12.19 -3.45
N LEU A 31 -30.49 10.96 -3.06
CA LEU A 31 -31.46 9.97 -2.59
C LEU A 31 -32.18 10.42 -1.31
N TRP A 32 -31.47 11.02 -0.35
CA TRP A 32 -32.07 11.54 0.87
C TRP A 32 -33.10 12.63 0.59
N LYS A 33 -32.82 13.49 -0.39
CA LYS A 33 -33.75 14.54 -0.84
C LYS A 33 -34.95 13.97 -1.57
N TRP A 34 -34.73 12.98 -2.44
CA TRP A 34 -35.78 12.33 -3.20
C TRP A 34 -36.77 11.58 -2.30
N PHE A 35 -36.26 10.75 -1.38
CA PHE A 35 -37.08 9.94 -0.48
C PHE A 35 -37.46 10.64 0.84
N LYS A 36 -37.10 11.92 1.00
CA LYS A 36 -37.37 12.73 2.19
C LYS A 36 -36.92 12.03 3.49
N TRP A 37 -35.76 11.38 3.47
CA TRP A 37 -35.20 10.75 4.66
C TRP A 37 -34.67 11.82 5.60
N ASP A 38 -35.36 12.09 6.72
CA ASP A 38 -34.97 13.13 7.68
C ASP A 38 -34.28 12.61 8.94
N ILE A 39 -34.24 11.30 9.14
CA ILE A 39 -33.59 10.65 10.28
C ILE A 39 -32.08 10.56 10.03
N ALA A 40 -31.27 11.18 10.90
CA ALA A 40 -29.81 11.21 10.76
C ALA A 40 -29.17 9.82 10.69
N LEU A 41 -29.64 8.89 11.53
CA LEU A 41 -29.15 7.50 11.53
C LEU A 41 -29.44 6.79 10.21
N LEU A 42 -30.61 7.01 9.60
CA LEU A 42 -30.96 6.45 8.30
C LEU A 42 -30.08 7.02 7.18
N ARG A 43 -29.81 8.33 7.21
CA ARG A 43 -28.87 8.97 6.26
C ARG A 43 -27.47 8.36 6.40
N LEU A 44 -26.94 8.28 7.61
CA LEU A 44 -25.61 7.71 7.84
C LEU A 44 -25.54 6.24 7.41
N GLY A 45 -26.51 5.42 7.83
CA GLY A 45 -26.56 4.01 7.48
C GLY A 45 -26.68 3.78 5.98
N SER A 46 -27.52 4.56 5.28
CA SER A 46 -27.66 4.46 3.83
C SER A 46 -26.42 4.92 3.05
N PHE A 47 -25.70 5.96 3.52
CA PHE A 47 -24.41 6.32 2.92
C PHE A 47 -23.40 5.18 3.06
N PHE A 48 -23.25 4.59 4.25
CA PHE A 48 -22.31 3.48 4.43
C PHE A 48 -22.71 2.24 3.62
N ALA A 49 -24.00 1.90 3.58
CA ALA A 49 -24.50 0.82 2.76
C ALA A 49 -24.19 1.06 1.27
N LEU A 50 -24.50 2.25 0.76
CA LEU A 50 -24.21 2.64 -0.62
C LEU A 50 -22.70 2.64 -0.89
N TYR A 51 -21.89 3.13 0.03
CA TYR A 51 -20.44 3.15 -0.06
C TYR A 51 -19.85 1.75 -0.17
N LEU A 52 -20.28 0.82 0.67
CA LEU A 52 -19.82 -0.57 0.64
C LEU A 52 -20.26 -1.27 -0.65
N VAL A 53 -21.52 -1.12 -1.05
CA VAL A 53 -22.03 -1.72 -2.30
C VAL A 53 -21.27 -1.18 -3.51
N ILE A 54 -21.11 0.14 -3.62
CA ILE A 54 -20.40 0.73 -4.76
C ILE A 54 -18.94 0.27 -4.77
N ASN A 55 -18.21 0.37 -3.66
CA ASN A 55 -16.77 0.09 -3.67
C ASN A 55 -16.42 -1.40 -3.71
N LEU A 56 -17.26 -2.29 -3.17
CA LEU A 56 -16.97 -3.73 -3.14
C LEU A 56 -17.64 -4.50 -4.29
N ALA A 57 -18.71 -3.97 -4.89
CA ALA A 57 -19.48 -4.68 -5.91
C ALA A 57 -19.62 -3.93 -7.25
N VAL A 58 -19.37 -2.62 -7.34
CA VAL A 58 -19.52 -1.87 -8.61
C VAL A 58 -18.16 -1.44 -9.15
N VAL A 59 -17.37 -0.75 -8.33
CA VAL A 59 -16.05 -0.22 -8.69
C VAL A 59 -15.09 -1.32 -9.22
N PRO A 60 -15.01 -2.52 -8.62
CA PRO A 60 -14.18 -3.61 -9.15
C PRO A 60 -14.51 -3.99 -10.60
N PHE A 61 -15.78 -3.90 -11.02
CA PHE A 61 -16.19 -4.22 -12.40
C PHE A 61 -15.93 -3.06 -13.37
N ILE A 62 -15.90 -1.82 -12.88
CA ILE A 62 -15.68 -0.63 -13.71
C ILE A 62 -14.17 -0.36 -13.89
N ALA A 63 -13.35 -0.60 -12.87
CA ALA A 63 -11.91 -0.31 -12.85
C ALA A 63 -11.14 -0.86 -14.09
N PRO A 64 -11.44 -2.06 -14.64
CA PRO A 64 -10.77 -2.57 -15.84
C PRO A 64 -10.91 -1.67 -17.07
N SER A 65 -12.00 -0.91 -17.20
CA SER A 65 -12.17 0.05 -18.30
C SER A 65 -11.16 1.22 -18.24
N PHE A 66 -10.55 1.44 -17.07
CA PHE A 66 -9.45 2.39 -16.86
C PHE A 66 -8.07 1.72 -16.84
N GLY A 67 -7.98 0.45 -17.26
CA GLY A 67 -6.74 -0.34 -17.23
C GLY A 67 -6.27 -0.73 -15.83
N LYS A 68 -7.17 -0.69 -14.84
CA LYS A 68 -6.88 -1.04 -13.43
C LYS A 68 -7.56 -2.34 -13.03
N GLN A 69 -6.91 -3.12 -12.20
CA GLN A 69 -7.44 -4.34 -11.61
C GLN A 69 -7.40 -4.25 -10.08
N PRO A 70 -8.45 -4.67 -9.36
CA PRO A 70 -8.39 -4.85 -7.91
C PRO A 70 -7.46 -6.02 -7.58
N LEU A 71 -6.54 -5.81 -6.64
CA LEU A 71 -5.73 -6.91 -6.12
C LEU A 71 -6.61 -7.93 -5.36
N PRO A 72 -6.27 -9.24 -5.41
CA PRO A 72 -7.00 -10.26 -4.69
C PRO A 72 -7.07 -9.97 -3.18
N LEU A 73 -8.28 -10.11 -2.63
CA LEU A 73 -8.53 -10.01 -1.19
C LEU A 73 -8.39 -11.37 -0.50
N PHE A 74 -8.79 -12.43 -1.19
CA PHE A 74 -8.78 -13.82 -0.73
C PHE A 74 -7.96 -14.67 -1.70
N SER A 75 -6.63 -14.60 -1.58
CA SER A 75 -5.71 -15.41 -2.39
C SER A 75 -4.81 -16.26 -1.50
N GLU A 76 -4.34 -17.38 -2.05
CA GLU A 76 -3.34 -18.21 -1.41
C GLU A 76 -1.94 -17.63 -1.45
N THR A 77 -1.65 -16.74 -2.40
CA THR A 77 -0.29 -16.25 -2.63
C THR A 77 -0.08 -14.79 -2.23
N LEU A 78 -1.17 -14.01 -2.19
CA LEU A 78 -1.16 -12.56 -2.05
C LEU A 78 -2.28 -12.10 -1.11
N ARG A 79 -2.06 -11.04 -0.33
CA ARG A 79 -3.08 -10.49 0.57
C ARG A 79 -2.86 -9.01 0.93
N PRO A 80 -3.92 -8.28 1.31
CA PRO A 80 -3.77 -6.93 1.83
C PRO A 80 -3.16 -6.94 3.23
N GLN A 81 -2.39 -5.89 3.55
CA GLN A 81 -1.93 -5.62 4.92
C GLN A 81 -3.11 -5.41 5.89
N ASN A 82 -4.14 -4.69 5.44
CA ASN A 82 -5.31 -4.35 6.25
C ASN A 82 -6.54 -4.01 5.39
N TRP A 83 -7.71 -4.02 6.03
CA TRP A 83 -8.96 -3.60 5.40
C TRP A 83 -9.05 -2.10 5.14
N PHE A 84 -8.21 -1.25 5.76
CA PHE A 84 -8.19 0.17 5.48
C PHE A 84 -7.79 0.43 4.02
N THR A 85 -6.74 -0.24 3.53
CA THR A 85 -6.28 -0.20 2.13
C THR A 85 -7.40 -0.62 1.17
N VAL A 86 -8.18 -1.62 1.55
CA VAL A 86 -9.29 -2.14 0.75
C VAL A 86 -10.47 -1.15 0.72
N LEU A 87 -10.95 -0.74 1.89
CA LEU A 87 -12.11 0.13 2.05
C LEU A 87 -11.86 1.56 1.54
N THR A 88 -10.60 1.97 1.42
CA THR A 88 -10.22 3.26 0.82
C THR A 88 -9.81 3.15 -0.65
N ASN A 89 -10.04 1.99 -1.28
CA ASN A 89 -9.73 1.74 -2.69
C ASN A 89 -8.26 1.95 -3.08
N ARG A 90 -7.32 1.70 -2.17
CA ARG A 90 -5.87 1.85 -2.40
C ARG A 90 -5.20 0.55 -2.85
N HIS A 91 -5.96 -0.40 -3.38
CA HIS A 91 -5.50 -1.74 -3.74
C HIS A 91 -5.70 -2.04 -5.23
N TYR A 92 -5.74 -1.01 -6.08
CA TYR A 92 -5.89 -1.17 -7.52
C TYR A 92 -4.56 -0.93 -8.22
N VAL A 93 -4.25 -1.78 -9.20
CA VAL A 93 -3.00 -1.74 -9.95
C VAL A 93 -3.26 -1.78 -11.44
N HIS A 94 -2.33 -1.28 -12.25
CA HIS A 94 -2.35 -1.46 -13.68
C HIS A 94 -2.24 -2.96 -14.03
N GLU A 95 -2.83 -3.37 -15.16
CA GLU A 95 -2.82 -4.77 -15.64
C GLU A 95 -1.41 -5.38 -15.65
N SER A 96 -0.39 -4.62 -16.08
CA SER A 96 1.00 -5.11 -16.08
C SER A 96 1.50 -5.47 -14.68
N MET A 97 1.20 -4.65 -13.67
CA MET A 97 1.55 -4.90 -12.27
C MET A 97 0.76 -6.07 -11.69
N TYR A 98 -0.54 -6.17 -12.01
CA TYR A 98 -1.40 -7.28 -11.59
C TYR A 98 -0.80 -8.63 -11.98
N GLN A 99 -0.41 -8.77 -13.26
CA GLN A 99 0.19 -10.00 -13.78
C GLN A 99 1.54 -10.32 -13.12
N VAL A 100 2.41 -9.31 -12.93
CA VAL A 100 3.70 -9.51 -12.21
C VAL A 100 3.45 -10.02 -10.80
N LEU A 101 2.51 -9.42 -10.08
CA LEU A 101 2.23 -9.78 -8.69
C LEU A 101 1.72 -11.22 -8.58
N LEU A 102 0.79 -11.65 -9.44
CA LEU A 102 0.27 -13.03 -9.41
C LEU A 102 1.33 -14.07 -9.78
N GLU A 103 2.16 -13.79 -10.79
CA GLU A 103 3.21 -14.69 -11.22
C GLU A 103 4.27 -14.86 -10.12
N VAL A 104 4.81 -13.74 -9.61
CA VAL A 104 5.84 -13.77 -8.57
C VAL A 104 5.29 -14.30 -7.26
N SER A 105 4.05 -13.96 -6.87
CA SER A 105 3.47 -14.48 -5.63
C SER A 105 3.25 -15.99 -5.68
N SER A 106 2.86 -16.54 -6.84
CA SER A 106 2.75 -17.98 -7.03
C SER A 106 4.10 -18.69 -6.92
N GLN A 107 5.13 -18.19 -7.59
CA GLN A 107 6.49 -18.74 -7.50
C GLN A 107 7.05 -18.63 -6.08
N TYR A 108 6.81 -17.51 -5.41
CA TYR A 108 7.23 -17.29 -4.03
C TYR A 108 6.58 -18.29 -3.06
N GLN A 109 5.29 -18.54 -3.20
CA GLN A 109 4.59 -19.52 -2.35
C GLN A 109 5.10 -20.94 -2.55
N GLN A 110 5.49 -21.33 -3.77
CA GLN A 110 6.07 -22.67 -3.99
C GLN A 110 7.36 -22.89 -3.18
N GLN A 111 8.14 -21.82 -2.97
CA GLN A 111 9.36 -21.87 -2.16
C GLN A 111 9.11 -21.68 -0.66
N PHE A 112 8.05 -20.94 -0.30
CA PHE A 112 7.65 -20.67 1.08
C PHE A 112 6.15 -20.94 1.27
N PRO A 113 5.73 -22.22 1.40
CA PRO A 113 4.31 -22.61 1.37
C PRO A 113 3.43 -21.97 2.46
N ASP A 114 4.04 -21.61 3.59
CA ASP A 114 3.41 -20.95 4.74
C ASP A 114 3.34 -19.41 4.59
N ARG A 115 3.80 -18.86 3.46
CA ARG A 115 3.94 -17.41 3.26
C ARG A 115 3.11 -16.90 2.10
N LYS A 116 2.56 -15.71 2.31
CA LYS A 116 1.88 -14.91 1.29
C LYS A 116 2.61 -13.58 1.16
N ILE A 117 2.74 -13.06 -0.05
CA ILE A 117 3.15 -11.68 -0.25
C ILE A 117 2.08 -10.75 0.33
N VAL A 118 2.49 -9.73 1.06
CA VAL A 118 1.58 -8.74 1.65
C VAL A 118 1.77 -7.42 0.92
N TYR A 119 0.68 -6.89 0.35
CA TYR A 119 0.68 -5.57 -0.27
C TYR A 119 0.14 -4.49 0.67
N LEU A 120 0.69 -3.29 0.55
CA LEU A 120 0.29 -2.07 1.25
C LEU A 120 -0.42 -1.15 0.24
N ASP A 121 -0.08 0.14 0.20
CA ASP A 121 -0.68 1.07 -0.75
C ASP A 121 -0.27 0.72 -2.20
N ALA A 122 -1.26 0.63 -3.08
CA ALA A 122 -1.14 0.59 -4.53
C ALA A 122 -1.73 1.89 -5.11
N GLY A 123 -2.49 1.83 -6.20
CA GLY A 123 -3.23 2.97 -6.76
C GLY A 123 -4.73 2.93 -6.51
N PHE A 124 -5.41 3.94 -7.07
CA PHE A 124 -6.87 4.08 -7.06
C PHE A 124 -7.54 3.48 -8.32
N PRO A 125 -8.84 3.15 -8.27
CA PRO A 125 -9.53 2.36 -9.31
C PRO A 125 -9.89 3.09 -10.60
N LEU A 126 -10.16 4.39 -10.54
CA LEU A 126 -10.77 5.14 -11.64
C LEU A 126 -9.80 6.12 -12.30
N GLY A 127 -9.95 6.32 -13.60
CA GLY A 127 -9.10 7.21 -14.39
C GLY A 127 -7.69 6.65 -14.64
N GLU A 128 -6.97 7.29 -15.55
CA GLU A 128 -5.58 6.91 -15.86
C GLU A 128 -4.64 7.24 -14.70
N ALA A 129 -4.85 8.41 -14.08
CA ALA A 129 -4.00 8.99 -13.06
C ALA A 129 -4.83 9.65 -11.94
N PHE A 130 -4.50 9.38 -10.67
CA PHE A 130 -5.04 10.09 -9.52
C PHE A 130 -4.00 10.19 -8.39
N PRO A 131 -3.76 11.37 -7.81
CA PRO A 131 -2.72 11.55 -6.81
C PRO A 131 -3.03 10.76 -5.53
N LEU A 132 -2.03 10.06 -4.98
CA LEU A 132 -2.11 9.38 -3.70
C LEU A 132 -1.04 9.92 -2.74
N PRO A 133 -1.25 11.04 -2.04
CA PRO A 133 -0.29 11.49 -1.04
C PRO A 133 -0.23 10.53 0.17
N PRO A 134 0.96 10.31 0.77
CA PRO A 134 2.28 10.83 0.36
C PRO A 134 2.93 10.06 -0.81
N HIS A 135 2.41 8.89 -1.18
CA HIS A 135 2.88 7.97 -2.21
C HIS A 135 2.73 8.48 -3.66
N ARG A 136 3.46 9.54 -4.02
CA ARG A 136 3.35 10.23 -5.33
C ARG A 136 3.48 9.31 -6.54
N ALA A 137 4.30 8.25 -6.46
CA ALA A 137 4.54 7.34 -7.58
C ALA A 137 3.34 6.42 -7.91
N HIS A 138 2.34 6.33 -7.04
CA HIS A 138 1.24 5.35 -7.14
C HIS A 138 0.08 5.84 -8.01
N PHE A 139 0.23 7.01 -8.63
CA PHE A 139 -0.87 7.72 -9.25
C PHE A 139 -1.51 6.97 -10.42
N ASP A 140 -0.75 6.13 -11.13
CA ASP A 140 -1.18 5.39 -12.31
C ASP A 140 -1.26 3.87 -12.08
N GLY A 141 -1.19 3.40 -10.83
CA GLY A 141 -1.27 1.97 -10.50
C GLY A 141 -0.09 1.13 -11.02
N LYS A 142 0.97 1.74 -11.56
CA LYS A 142 2.20 1.03 -11.96
C LYS A 142 3.22 0.93 -10.84
N ALA A 143 2.85 1.38 -9.65
CA ALA A 143 3.65 1.30 -8.44
C ALA A 143 2.84 0.73 -7.27
N ILE A 144 3.52 0.02 -6.38
CA ILE A 144 2.95 -0.61 -5.20
C ILE A 144 4.02 -0.76 -4.12
N ASP A 145 3.59 -0.63 -2.86
CA ASP A 145 4.43 -0.94 -1.71
C ASP A 145 4.15 -2.37 -1.22
N LEU A 146 5.21 -3.13 -0.98
CA LEU A 146 5.14 -4.51 -0.52
C LEU A 146 5.89 -4.67 0.80
N SER A 147 5.30 -5.41 1.71
CA SER A 147 5.90 -5.69 3.01
C SER A 147 7.08 -6.63 2.86
N PHE A 148 8.06 -6.49 3.75
CA PHE A 148 8.97 -7.59 4.05
C PHE A 148 8.22 -8.79 4.62
N ALA A 149 8.84 -9.96 4.57
CA ALA A 149 8.37 -11.13 5.29
C ALA A 149 8.84 -11.05 6.74
N TYR A 150 7.92 -11.23 7.67
CA TYR A 150 8.21 -11.20 9.10
C TYR A 150 7.98 -12.56 9.74
N ARG A 151 8.59 -12.76 10.91
CA ARG A 151 8.36 -13.88 11.80
C ARG A 151 8.30 -13.41 13.24
N ASP A 152 7.58 -14.16 14.05
CA ASP A 152 7.59 -13.99 15.50
C ASP A 152 8.98 -14.36 16.05
N GLY A 153 9.53 -13.53 16.93
CA GLY A 153 10.89 -13.69 17.47
C GLY A 153 11.01 -14.82 18.48
N ASP A 154 9.91 -15.18 19.16
CA ASP A 154 9.90 -16.26 20.16
C ASP A 154 9.66 -17.63 19.52
N SER A 155 8.58 -17.74 18.74
CA SER A 155 8.14 -19.00 18.11
C SER A 155 8.78 -19.28 16.75
N GLY A 156 9.32 -18.25 16.09
CA GLY A 156 9.82 -18.34 14.72
C GLY A 156 8.73 -18.44 13.65
N GLU A 157 7.45 -18.42 14.04
CA GLU A 157 6.32 -18.60 13.11
C GLU A 157 6.20 -17.44 12.12
N SER A 158 5.77 -17.76 10.89
CA SER A 158 5.54 -16.77 9.84
C SER A 158 4.36 -15.84 10.17
N LEU A 159 4.59 -14.53 10.09
CA LEU A 159 3.54 -13.57 10.37
C LEU A 159 2.61 -13.33 9.19
N ARG A 160 1.35 -13.02 9.53
CA ARG A 160 0.29 -12.77 8.55
C ARG A 160 0.25 -11.34 7.99
N ARG A 161 1.12 -10.45 8.45
CA ARG A 161 1.16 -9.03 8.08
C ARG A 161 2.45 -8.41 8.58
N SER A 162 2.74 -7.18 8.14
CA SER A 162 3.79 -6.37 8.76
C SER A 162 3.49 -6.10 10.24
N PRO A 163 4.49 -5.72 11.05
CA PRO A 163 4.38 -5.77 12.51
C PRO A 163 3.56 -4.62 13.12
N ASN A 164 2.90 -3.79 12.32
CA ASN A 164 2.01 -2.73 12.79
C ASN A 164 0.76 -2.64 11.91
N TRP A 165 -0.22 -1.84 12.30
CA TRP A 165 -1.52 -1.83 11.61
C TRP A 165 -1.43 -1.36 10.15
N LEU A 166 -0.66 -0.32 9.87
CA LEU A 166 -0.58 0.28 8.53
C LEU A 166 0.46 -0.37 7.62
N GLY A 167 1.45 -1.04 8.20
CA GLY A 167 2.60 -1.60 7.50
C GLY A 167 3.78 -0.65 7.33
N TYR A 168 3.71 0.55 7.91
CA TYR A 168 4.75 1.59 7.80
C TYR A 168 5.27 2.02 9.18
N GLY A 169 6.50 2.51 9.24
CA GLY A 169 7.11 3.16 10.40
C GLY A 169 7.90 2.24 11.34
N ARG A 170 7.97 0.93 11.11
CA ARG A 170 8.85 0.02 11.87
C ARG A 170 10.10 -0.31 11.06
N TYR A 171 11.14 0.48 11.27
CA TYR A 171 12.34 0.46 10.45
C TYR A 171 13.32 -0.65 10.84
N GLU A 172 13.79 -1.36 9.82
CA GLU A 172 14.96 -2.22 9.84
C GLU A 172 16.21 -1.36 9.63
N GLY A 173 16.52 -0.51 10.60
CA GLY A 173 17.61 0.47 10.53
C GLY A 173 19.00 -0.13 10.29
N PRO A 174 20.00 0.69 9.96
CA PRO A 174 21.36 0.24 9.67
C PRO A 174 22.01 -0.40 10.90
N ALA A 175 22.69 -1.52 10.67
CA ALA A 175 23.51 -2.19 11.67
C ALA A 175 24.88 -1.52 11.79
N GLN A 176 25.64 -1.91 12.82
CA GLN A 176 26.98 -1.38 13.02
C GLN A 176 27.87 -1.65 11.78
N GLY A 177 28.45 -0.60 11.22
CA GLY A 177 29.31 -0.66 10.04
C GLY A 177 28.58 -0.62 8.69
N GLU A 178 27.24 -0.55 8.68
CA GLU A 178 26.46 -0.31 7.46
C GLU A 178 26.31 1.19 7.15
N PRO A 179 26.07 1.57 5.88
CA PRO A 179 25.77 2.95 5.52
C PRO A 179 24.52 3.48 6.24
N ASN A 180 24.63 4.59 6.97
CA ASN A 180 23.52 5.18 7.71
C ASN A 180 22.85 6.32 6.93
N TRP A 181 22.22 5.98 5.80
CA TRP A 181 21.47 6.93 4.99
C TRP A 181 20.35 7.66 5.75
N PRO A 182 19.64 7.04 6.71
CA PRO A 182 18.70 7.79 7.54
C PRO A 182 19.34 8.98 8.27
N GLN A 183 20.48 8.75 8.93
CA GLN A 183 21.23 9.82 9.60
C GLN A 183 21.75 10.85 8.60
N ASP A 184 22.31 10.40 7.47
CA ASP A 184 22.86 11.30 6.45
C ASP A 184 21.78 12.18 5.80
N CYS A 185 20.58 11.62 5.57
CA CYS A 185 19.45 12.36 5.00
C CYS A 185 18.88 13.38 5.98
N GLU A 186 18.75 13.03 7.26
CA GLU A 186 18.34 13.97 8.30
C GLU A 186 19.35 15.12 8.45
N ALA A 187 20.64 14.83 8.40
CA ALA A 187 21.70 15.84 8.42
C ALA A 187 21.66 16.78 7.20
N GLN A 188 21.13 16.32 6.07
CA GLN A 188 20.90 17.14 4.86
C GLN A 188 19.60 17.97 4.93
N GLY A 189 18.87 17.94 6.04
CA GLY A 189 17.65 18.72 6.26
C GLY A 189 16.35 17.99 5.88
N SER A 190 16.42 16.69 5.51
CA SER A 190 15.23 15.89 5.23
C SER A 190 14.55 15.39 6.49
N TRP A 191 14.04 16.31 7.31
CA TRP A 191 13.36 16.01 8.58
C TRP A 191 12.14 15.06 8.41
N TRP A 192 11.55 14.99 7.22
CA TRP A 192 10.44 14.08 6.91
C TRP A 192 10.87 12.63 6.69
N TYR A 193 12.17 12.35 6.55
CA TYR A 193 12.69 11.04 6.15
C TYR A 193 12.25 9.92 7.09
N GLY A 194 12.30 10.19 8.40
CA GLY A 194 11.89 9.28 9.45
C GLY A 194 10.44 9.44 9.92
N VAL A 195 9.65 10.40 9.43
CA VAL A 195 8.28 10.70 9.94
C VAL A 195 7.32 9.50 10.00
N PRO A 196 7.36 8.51 9.08
CA PRO A 196 6.46 7.35 9.16
C PRO A 196 6.45 6.60 10.51
N HIS A 197 7.49 6.73 11.34
CA HIS A 197 7.52 6.14 12.70
C HIS A 197 6.34 6.60 13.58
N LEU A 198 5.83 7.83 13.36
CA LEU A 198 4.67 8.36 14.08
C LEU A 198 3.39 7.57 13.79
N PHE A 199 3.36 6.82 12.68
CA PHE A 199 2.23 6.03 12.24
C PHE A 199 2.40 4.52 12.53
N ALA A 200 3.48 4.11 13.20
CA ALA A 200 3.72 2.72 13.64
C ALA A 200 2.81 2.31 14.82
N LEU A 201 1.52 2.61 14.72
CA LEU A 201 0.53 2.34 15.74
C LEU A 201 0.32 0.84 15.95
N ARG A 202 0.20 0.44 17.21
CA ARG A 202 0.00 -0.96 17.63
C ARG A 202 1.07 -1.89 17.04
N ALA A 203 2.33 -1.47 17.14
CA ALA A 203 3.46 -2.31 16.81
C ALA A 203 3.45 -3.57 17.68
N MET A 204 3.70 -4.71 17.06
CA MET A 204 3.94 -5.98 17.73
C MET A 204 5.32 -5.96 18.38
N ASP A 205 5.40 -6.51 19.58
CA ASP A 205 6.66 -6.75 20.26
C ASP A 205 7.34 -7.98 19.69
N ASN A 206 8.67 -8.03 19.80
CA ASN A 206 9.51 -9.18 19.44
C ASN A 206 9.23 -9.79 18.05
N VAL A 207 9.23 -8.96 17.00
CA VAL A 207 9.08 -9.40 15.61
C VAL A 207 10.38 -9.18 14.84
N GLU A 208 10.76 -10.16 14.03
CA GLU A 208 11.96 -10.09 13.19
C GLU A 208 11.60 -10.15 11.70
N VAL A 209 12.41 -9.53 10.84
CA VAL A 209 12.36 -9.83 9.41
C VAL A 209 12.89 -11.23 9.17
N ALA A 210 12.11 -12.03 8.45
CA ALA A 210 12.56 -13.27 7.87
C ALA A 210 13.41 -12.93 6.63
N GLU A 211 14.73 -12.84 6.82
CA GLU A 211 15.67 -12.38 5.77
C GLU A 211 15.59 -13.23 4.50
N ASP A 212 15.70 -14.56 4.62
CA ASP A 212 15.74 -15.44 3.45
C ASP A 212 14.47 -15.33 2.58
N PRO A 213 13.24 -15.39 3.15
CA PRO A 213 12.03 -15.12 2.39
C PRO A 213 11.99 -13.70 1.79
N THR A 214 12.32 -12.66 2.58
CA THR A 214 12.29 -11.27 2.11
C THR A 214 13.25 -11.03 0.95
N ARG A 215 14.50 -11.48 1.08
CA ARG A 215 15.53 -11.41 0.03
C ARG A 215 15.09 -12.12 -1.24
N THR A 216 14.48 -13.29 -1.09
CA THR A 216 14.02 -14.10 -2.22
C THR A 216 12.87 -13.43 -2.95
N GLN A 217 11.89 -12.93 -2.21
CA GLN A 217 10.77 -12.13 -2.73
C GLN A 217 11.27 -10.94 -3.56
N ILE A 218 12.14 -10.10 -2.99
CA ILE A 218 12.68 -8.92 -3.66
C ILE A 218 13.49 -9.32 -4.90
N ARG A 219 14.28 -10.39 -4.82
CA ARG A 219 15.07 -10.90 -5.95
C ARG A 219 14.18 -11.37 -7.11
N MET A 220 13.11 -12.11 -6.82
CA MET A 220 12.16 -12.57 -7.86
C MET A 220 11.52 -11.39 -8.60
N PHE A 221 11.13 -10.33 -7.88
CA PHE A 221 10.67 -9.10 -8.54
C PHE A 221 11.78 -8.42 -9.34
N ALA A 222 13.00 -8.33 -8.79
CA ALA A 222 14.12 -7.67 -9.47
C ALA A 222 14.51 -8.37 -10.79
N THR A 223 14.37 -9.69 -10.88
CA THR A 223 14.66 -10.46 -12.10
C THR A 223 13.51 -10.41 -13.11
N HIS A 224 12.27 -10.15 -12.68
CA HIS A 224 11.11 -10.13 -13.56
C HIS A 224 11.21 -9.05 -14.68
N PRO A 225 10.99 -9.39 -15.96
CA PRO A 225 11.28 -8.49 -17.10
C PRO A 225 10.41 -7.22 -17.15
N LYS A 226 9.18 -7.27 -16.64
CA LYS A 226 8.27 -6.11 -16.60
C LYS A 226 8.56 -5.14 -15.45
N VAL A 227 9.31 -5.57 -14.43
CA VAL A 227 9.73 -4.71 -13.31
C VAL A 227 10.82 -3.77 -13.81
N THR A 228 10.69 -2.49 -13.50
CA THR A 228 11.63 -1.44 -13.91
C THR A 228 12.48 -0.96 -12.76
N ARG A 229 11.91 -0.94 -11.55
CA ARG A 229 12.52 -0.34 -10.38
C ARG A 229 11.99 -0.96 -9.10
N ILE A 230 12.88 -1.09 -8.13
CA ILE A 230 12.55 -1.36 -6.73
C ILE A 230 13.27 -0.31 -5.88
N PHE A 231 12.57 0.38 -4.98
CA PHE A 231 13.23 1.20 -3.96
C PHE A 231 13.39 0.39 -2.67
N LEU A 232 14.60 0.42 -2.15
CA LEU A 232 15.01 -0.24 -0.91
C LEU A 232 16.18 0.57 -0.32
N GLU A 233 16.25 0.67 1.00
CA GLU A 233 17.38 1.35 1.64
C GLU A 233 18.72 0.68 1.30
N PRO A 234 19.82 1.46 1.15
CA PRO A 234 21.10 0.92 0.73
C PRO A 234 21.71 -0.08 1.71
N HIS A 235 21.52 0.11 3.03
CA HIS A 235 22.01 -0.83 4.03
C HIS A 235 21.31 -2.19 3.91
N LEU A 236 20.00 -2.22 3.64
CA LEU A 236 19.28 -3.47 3.38
C LEU A 236 19.70 -4.13 2.07
N LYS A 237 19.95 -3.34 1.02
CA LYS A 237 20.48 -3.87 -0.25
C LYS A 237 21.83 -4.56 -0.05
N GLN A 238 22.68 -4.02 0.81
CA GLN A 238 23.96 -4.63 1.21
C GLN A 238 23.74 -5.86 2.09
N ARG A 239 23.02 -5.72 3.20
CA ARG A 239 22.74 -6.79 4.19
C ARG A 239 22.19 -8.05 3.53
N TRP A 240 21.20 -7.87 2.65
CA TRP A 240 20.53 -8.97 1.97
C TRP A 240 21.22 -9.40 0.66
N ARG A 241 22.45 -8.96 0.41
CA ARG A 241 23.27 -9.40 -0.74
C ARG A 241 22.54 -9.21 -2.08
N LEU A 242 21.90 -8.04 -2.22
CA LEU A 242 21.13 -7.64 -3.40
C LEU A 242 21.89 -6.66 -4.31
N MET A 243 23.19 -6.46 -4.06
CA MET A 243 24.03 -5.49 -4.78
C MET A 243 24.09 -5.73 -6.29
N GLY A 244 24.06 -6.99 -6.75
CA GLY A 244 24.04 -7.33 -8.18
C GLY A 244 22.72 -7.04 -8.91
N GLN A 245 21.68 -6.59 -8.20
CA GLN A 245 20.37 -6.30 -8.79
C GLN A 245 20.27 -4.82 -9.20
N ASN A 246 20.44 -4.55 -10.50
CA ASN A 246 20.47 -3.18 -11.06
C ASN A 246 19.13 -2.43 -10.99
N LYS A 247 18.02 -3.15 -10.81
CA LYS A 247 16.69 -2.56 -10.65
C LYS A 247 16.43 -2.05 -9.23
N ILE A 248 17.18 -2.53 -8.24
CA ILE A 248 17.05 -2.10 -6.85
C ILE A 248 17.89 -0.84 -6.67
N ARG A 249 17.25 0.26 -6.27
CA ARG A 249 17.85 1.59 -6.23
C ARG A 249 17.49 2.29 -4.94
N PHE A 250 18.32 3.25 -4.55
CA PHE A 250 17.98 4.20 -3.52
C PHE A 250 17.07 5.29 -4.10
N HIS A 251 16.01 5.67 -3.38
CA HIS A 251 15.10 6.76 -3.76
C HIS A 251 15.66 8.16 -3.43
N GLY A 252 16.70 8.24 -2.61
CA GLY A 252 17.32 9.50 -2.18
C GLY A 252 16.57 10.17 -1.03
N CYS A 253 17.17 11.21 -0.44
CA CYS A 253 16.64 11.90 0.75
C CYS A 253 15.37 12.76 0.49
N LYS A 254 14.80 12.73 -0.72
CA LYS A 254 13.62 13.54 -1.09
C LYS A 254 12.29 12.82 -0.90
N ALA A 255 12.30 11.56 -0.48
CA ALA A 255 11.10 10.83 -0.07
C ALA A 255 11.38 10.08 1.24
N MET A 256 10.31 9.57 1.86
CA MET A 256 10.37 8.80 3.10
C MET A 256 11.16 7.51 2.89
N ARG A 257 11.78 7.01 3.96
CA ARG A 257 12.61 5.79 3.94
C ARG A 257 11.84 4.52 3.58
N HIS A 258 12.56 3.54 3.02
CA HIS A 258 12.03 2.23 2.57
C HIS A 258 12.80 1.08 3.23
N ASP A 259 12.86 1.10 4.56
CA ASP A 259 13.38 0.01 5.41
C ASP A 259 12.35 -0.54 6.39
N ASP A 260 11.08 -0.28 6.14
CA ASP A 260 9.90 -0.94 6.72
C ASP A 260 9.10 -1.72 5.65
N HIS A 261 9.30 -1.38 4.38
CA HIS A 261 8.74 -2.01 3.19
C HIS A 261 9.68 -1.77 1.99
N TYR A 262 9.33 -2.30 0.81
CA TYR A 262 9.97 -1.90 -0.44
C TYR A 262 8.93 -1.47 -1.48
N HIS A 263 9.31 -0.49 -2.29
CA HIS A 263 8.47 0.04 -3.36
C HIS A 263 8.81 -0.69 -4.66
N LEU A 264 7.80 -1.12 -5.41
CA LEU A 264 7.93 -1.82 -6.67
C LEU A 264 7.29 -1.02 -7.81
N SER A 265 7.98 -0.88 -8.94
CA SER A 265 7.44 -0.24 -10.15
C SER A 265 7.58 -1.13 -11.39
N VAL A 266 6.59 -1.05 -12.28
CA VAL A 266 6.59 -1.71 -13.60
C VAL A 266 6.60 -0.70 -14.76
N ARG A 267 6.70 -1.17 -16.01
CA ARG A 267 6.53 -0.34 -17.22
C ARG A 267 5.07 0.04 -17.45
#